data_AF-A0A2P6SI34-F1
#
_entry.id   AF-A0A2P6SI34-F1
#
_cell.length_a   1.000
_cell.length_b   1.000
_cell.length_c   1.000
_cell.angle_alpha   90.00
_cell.angle_beta   90.00
_cell.angle_gamma   90.00
#
_symmetry.space_group_name_H-M   'P 1'
#
loop_
_entity.id
_entity.type
_entity.pdbx_description
1 polymer ?
#
loop_
_entity_poly.entity_id
_entity_poly.type
_entity_poly.pdbx_seq_one_letter_code
_entity_poly.pdbx_strand_id
1 'polypeptide(L)' 'MEAWVKEMPNVLILPHNTDYSEEVWLEIREKAISVLQTFFFDGVFPKNVVSDEDEEDSEIGNENEH' A
#
# COMPACT_ATOMS: atom_id res chain seq x y z
N MET A 1 22.51 0.99 0.57
CA MET A 1 22.52 -0.47 0.36
C MET A 1 22.51 -0.87 -1.11
N GLU A 2 21.90 -0.11 -2.01
CA GLU A 2 21.73 -0.51 -3.43
C GLU A 2 23.01 -0.52 -4.30
N ALA A 3 24.00 0.33 -4.01
CA ALA A 3 25.20 0.45 -4.86
C ALA A 3 26.05 -0.83 -4.88
N TRP A 4 26.12 -1.56 -3.75
CA TRP A 4 26.92 -2.77 -3.63
C TRP A 4 26.21 -4.02 -4.15
N VAL A 5 24.87 -4.03 -4.13
CA VAL A 5 24.05 -5.15 -4.66
C VAL A 5 24.21 -5.29 -6.17
N LYS A 6 24.40 -4.17 -6.89
CA LYS A 6 24.72 -4.16 -8.33
C LYS A 6 26.10 -4.74 -8.67
N GLU A 7 27.01 -4.75 -7.71
CA GLU A 7 28.37 -5.27 -7.87
C GLU A 7 28.52 -6.72 -7.42
N MET A 8 27.47 -7.33 -6.86
CA MET A 8 27.51 -8.72 -6.38
C MET A 8 27.50 -9.72 -7.56
N PRO A 9 28.50 -10.62 -7.63
CA PRO A 9 28.49 -11.69 -8.63
C PRO A 9 27.35 -12.68 -8.34
N ASN A 10 26.74 -13.23 -9.40
CA ASN A 10 25.67 -14.24 -9.35
C ASN A 10 24.33 -13.78 -8.71
N VAL A 11 24.03 -12.47 -8.76
CA VAL A 11 22.71 -11.94 -8.36
C VAL A 11 21.91 -11.56 -9.61
N LEU A 12 20.62 -11.93 -9.64
CA LEU A 12 19.67 -11.44 -10.63
C LEU A 12 18.89 -10.27 -10.02
N ILE A 13 19.07 -9.07 -10.56
CA ILE A 13 18.31 -7.89 -10.17
C ILE A 13 17.13 -7.77 -11.11
N LEU A 14 15.94 -7.89 -10.56
CA LEU A 14 14.69 -7.73 -11.28
C LEU A 14 14.23 -6.27 -11.20
N PRO A 15 13.59 -5.72 -12.25
CA PRO A 15 12.93 -4.42 -12.15
C PRO A 15 11.94 -4.42 -10.98
N HIS A 16 11.77 -3.27 -10.34
CA HIS A 16 10.78 -3.06 -9.26
C HIS A 16 9.36 -3.51 -9.65
N ASN A 17 9.09 -3.54 -10.96
CA ASN A 17 7.79 -3.87 -11.53
C ASN A 17 7.53 -5.37 -11.65
N THR A 18 8.46 -6.24 -11.24
CA THR A 18 8.39 -7.69 -11.54
C THR A 18 7.28 -8.39 -10.80
N ASP A 19 6.86 -7.85 -9.66
CA ASP A 19 5.78 -8.40 -8.86
C ASP A 19 4.39 -7.92 -9.32
N TYR A 20 4.31 -6.98 -10.28
CA TYR A 20 3.04 -6.49 -10.84
C TYR A 20 2.57 -7.37 -12.00
N SER A 21 2.10 -8.58 -11.68
CA SER A 21 1.47 -9.47 -12.66
C SER A 21 0.05 -9.02 -13.02
N GLU A 22 -0.55 -9.63 -14.05
CA GLU A 22 -1.94 -9.34 -14.45
C GLU A 22 -2.93 -9.69 -13.33
N GLU A 23 -2.69 -10.78 -12.60
CA GLU A 23 -3.49 -11.21 -11.46
C GLU A 23 -3.43 -10.18 -10.33
N VAL A 24 -2.24 -9.67 -10.02
CA VAL A 24 -2.07 -8.59 -9.03
C VAL A 24 -2.80 -7.32 -9.47
N TRP A 25 -2.78 -6.99 -10.76
CA TRP A 25 -3.56 -5.87 -11.30
C TRP A 25 -5.06 -6.04 -11.16
N LEU A 26 -5.58 -7.27 -11.33
CA LEU A 26 -6.99 -7.56 -11.10
C LEU A 26 -7.36 -7.41 -9.62
N GLU A 27 -6.52 -7.88 -8.70
CA GLU A 27 -6.74 -7.72 -7.26
C GLU A 27 -6.73 -6.25 -6.83
N ILE A 28 -5.77 -5.46 -7.33
CA ILE A 28 -5.70 -4.01 -7.08
C ILE A 28 -6.97 -3.32 -7.60
N ARG A 29 -7.42 -3.69 -8.80
CA ARG A 29 -8.62 -3.13 -9.42
C ARG A 29 -9.88 -3.43 -8.60
N GLU A 30 -10.08 -4.69 -8.23
CA GLU A 30 -11.24 -5.11 -7.43
C GLU A 30 -11.25 -4.42 -6.07
N LYS A 31 -10.08 -4.34 -5.40
CA LYS A 31 -9.94 -3.59 -4.15
C LYS A 31 -10.30 -2.12 -4.35
N ALA A 32 -9.74 -1.45 -5.36
CA ALA A 32 -10.02 -0.03 -5.63
C ALA A 32 -11.51 0.24 -5.89
N ILE A 33 -12.18 -0.62 -6.66
CA ILE A 33 -13.62 -0.50 -6.91
C ILE A 33 -14.41 -0.64 -5.62
N SER A 34 -14.10 -1.65 -4.79
CA SER A 34 -14.78 -1.85 -3.50
C SER A 34 -14.62 -0.65 -2.58
N VAL A 35 -13.42 -0.07 -2.50
CA VAL A 35 -13.14 1.12 -1.69
C VAL A 35 -13.95 2.32 -2.16
N LEU A 36 -13.94 2.58 -3.47
CA LEU A 36 -14.71 3.68 -4.06
C LEU A 36 -16.21 3.49 -3.83
N GLN A 37 -16.72 2.27 -3.96
CA GLN A 37 -18.13 1.97 -3.68
C GLN A 37 -18.49 2.28 -2.22
N THR A 38 -17.73 1.75 -1.24
CA THR A 38 -17.98 2.03 0.18
C THR A 38 -17.86 3.54 0.48
N PHE A 39 -16.90 4.22 -0.12
CA PHE A 39 -16.75 5.66 0.05
C PHE A 39 -17.96 6.44 -0.50
N PHE A 40 -18.45 6.12 -1.70
CA PHE A 40 -19.57 6.85 -2.30
C PHE A 40 -20.93 6.51 -1.68
N PHE A 41 -21.16 5.26 -1.25
CA PHE A 41 -22.44 4.84 -0.69
C PHE A 41 -22.54 5.07 0.82
N ASP A 42 -21.48 4.75 1.56
CA ASP A 42 -21.49 4.79 3.03
C ASP A 42 -20.73 5.99 3.59
N GLY A 43 -19.96 6.72 2.76
CA GLY A 43 -19.16 7.87 3.20
C GLY A 43 -17.96 7.48 4.08
N VAL A 44 -17.66 6.17 4.19
CA VAL A 44 -16.65 5.62 5.10
C VAL A 44 -15.51 5.02 4.27
N PHE A 45 -14.29 5.25 4.72
CA PHE A 45 -13.11 4.59 4.17
C PHE A 45 -12.85 3.29 4.96
N PRO A 46 -12.82 2.11 4.31
CA PRO A 46 -12.61 0.88 5.04
C PRO A 46 -11.16 0.80 5.58
N LYS A 47 -11.01 0.33 6.82
CA LYS A 47 -9.73 0.35 7.56
C LYS A 47 -8.62 -0.50 6.92
N ASN A 48 -8.98 -1.48 6.10
CA ASN A 48 -8.05 -2.37 5.39
C ASN A 48 -7.40 -1.75 4.13
N VAL A 49 -7.60 -0.44 3.93
CA VAL A 49 -7.05 0.33 2.81
C VAL A 49 -5.93 1.26 3.27
N VAL A 50 -5.82 1.50 4.58
CA VAL A 50 -4.69 2.20 5.17
C VAL A 50 -3.42 1.38 4.89
N SER A 51 -2.39 2.01 4.34
CA SER A 51 -1.10 1.37 4.16
C SER A 51 -0.49 1.11 5.54
N ASP A 52 0.20 -0.01 5.75
CA ASP A 52 0.94 -0.22 7.01
C ASP A 52 1.95 0.93 7.28
N GLU A 53 2.37 1.64 6.23
CA GLU A 53 3.23 2.85 6.31
C GLU A 53 2.48 4.11 6.82
N ASP A 54 1.15 4.15 6.74
CA ASP A 54 0.31 5.26 7.21
C ASP A 54 -0.18 5.06 8.67
N GLU A 55 0.06 3.89 9.28
CA GLU A 55 -0.31 3.60 10.68
C GLU A 55 0.61 4.27 11.71
N GLU A 56 1.85 4.65 11.33
CA GLU A 56 2.80 5.28 12.25
C GLU A 56 2.48 6.76 12.57
N ASP A 57 1.64 7.43 11.78
CA ASP A 57 1.29 8.86 11.97
C ASP A 57 -0.04 9.11 12.75
N SER A 58 -0.77 8.06 13.16
CA SER A 58 -2.07 8.20 13.85
C SER A 58 -1.99 8.19 15.40
N GLU A 59 -0.80 8.20 16.00
CA GLU A 59 -0.60 8.36 17.45
C GLU A 59 -0.25 9.82 17.85
N ILE A 60 -0.94 10.81 17.28
CA ILE A 60 -0.95 12.18 17.83
C ILE A 60 -2.35 12.47 18.40
N GLY A 61 -2.38 12.59 19.73
CA GLY A 61 -3.56 12.55 20.57
C GLY A 61 -4.58 13.66 20.33
N ASN A 62 -5.83 13.25 20.17
CA ASN A 62 -6.99 14.06 20.53
C ASN A 62 -7.38 13.76 21.98
N GLU A 63 -6.66 14.35 22.93
CA GLU A 63 -7.11 14.53 24.31
C GLU A 63 -6.99 15.99 24.72
N ASN A 64 -7.88 16.86 24.21
CA ASN A 64 -8.17 18.09 24.92
C ASN A 64 -9.59 18.63 24.60
N GLU A 65 -10.60 17.95 25.14
CA GLU A 65 -11.90 18.55 25.46
C GLU A 65 -12.29 18.19 26.89
N HIS A 66 -11.80 18.96 27.88
CA HIS A 66 -12.60 19.53 28.98
C HIS A 66 -11.81 20.56 29.78
#